data_AF-A0A957WIQ7-F1
#
_entry.id   AF-A0A957WIQ7-F1
#
_cell.length_a   1.000
_cell.length_b   1.000
_cell.length_c   1.000
_cell.angle_alpha   90.00
_cell.angle_beta   90.00
_cell.angle_gamma   90.00
#
_symmetry.space_group_name_H-M   'P 1'
#
loop_
_entity.id
_entity.type
_entity.pdbx_description
1 polymer ?
#
loop_
_entity_poly.entity_id
_entity_poly.type
_entity_poly.pdbx_seq_one_letter_code
_entity_poly.pdbx_strand_id
1 'polypeptide(L)'
;MAQRSYLLLPINADEGFPQAFRLNFLDNAYRVSLYVNALEGDQLWPDDYIFQLPKADAFMVMTVVREDPSGSTFLFRRKLVLDFEYEAAELAFVFRKMNVAKRNLNGIGAFGSEVIGGIAAR
;
A
#
# COMPACT_ATOMS: atom_id res chain seq x y z
N MET A 1 12.22 6.05 20.86
CA MET A 1 11.18 5.37 20.07
C MET A 1 11.39 3.88 20.27
N ALA A 2 10.36 3.14 20.69
CA ALA A 2 10.49 1.69 20.84
C ALA A 2 10.63 1.06 19.45
N GLN A 3 11.61 0.16 19.27
CA GLN A 3 11.79 -0.56 18.02
C GLN A 3 10.67 -1.61 17.91
N ARG A 4 9.63 -1.32 17.13
CA ARG A 4 8.56 -2.27 16.84
C ARG A 4 9.07 -3.36 15.88
N SER A 5 8.66 -4.60 16.12
CA SER A 5 8.89 -5.70 15.19
C SER A 5 7.76 -5.74 14.18
N TYR A 6 8.06 -5.41 12.92
CA TYR A 6 7.06 -5.41 11.84
C TYR A 6 7.05 -6.76 11.12
N LEU A 7 5.84 -7.29 10.94
CA LEU A 7 5.58 -8.41 10.02
C LEU A 7 5.40 -7.88 8.60
N LEU A 8 5.77 -8.67 7.61
CA LEU A 8 5.60 -8.30 6.21
C LEU A 8 4.12 -8.31 5.82
N LEU A 9 3.66 -7.26 5.14
CA LEU A 9 2.35 -7.24 4.50
C LEU A 9 2.35 -8.18 3.28
N PRO A 10 1.24 -8.90 3.02
CA PRO A 10 1.13 -9.82 1.90
C PRO A 10 0.88 -9.08 0.58
N ILE A 11 1.78 -8.18 0.21
CA ILE A 11 1.69 -7.38 -1.02
C ILE A 11 2.32 -8.17 -2.15
N ASN A 12 1.52 -8.52 -3.17
CA ASN A 12 1.99 -9.17 -4.38
C ASN A 12 2.01 -8.17 -5.54
N ALA A 13 3.16 -7.54 -5.80
CA ALA A 13 3.23 -6.45 -6.78
C ALA A 13 2.85 -6.87 -8.22
N ASP A 14 2.87 -8.17 -8.53
CA ASP A 14 2.49 -8.71 -9.83
C ASP A 14 0.97 -8.71 -10.05
N GLU A 15 0.15 -8.64 -8.98
CA GLU A 15 -1.31 -8.50 -9.08
C GLU A 15 -1.76 -7.10 -9.55
N GLY A 16 -0.82 -6.15 -9.64
CA GLY A 16 -1.09 -4.79 -10.06
C GLY A 16 -1.69 -3.91 -8.97
N PHE A 17 -1.93 -2.65 -9.33
CA PHE A 17 -2.54 -1.64 -8.47
C PHE A 17 -3.72 -1.00 -9.21
N PRO A 18 -4.93 -0.95 -8.63
CA PRO A 18 -5.25 -1.18 -7.23
C PRO A 18 -5.14 -2.65 -6.79
N GLN A 19 -4.73 -2.85 -5.54
CA GLN A 19 -4.64 -4.13 -4.86
C GLN A 19 -5.41 -4.06 -3.54
N ALA A 20 -6.09 -5.14 -3.18
CA ALA A 20 -6.68 -5.28 -1.87
C ALA A 20 -6.46 -6.69 -1.33
N PHE A 21 -6.18 -6.79 -0.04
CA PHE A 21 -6.02 -8.06 0.64
C PHE A 21 -6.64 -7.99 2.03
N ARG A 22 -7.02 -9.16 2.53
CA ARG A 22 -7.56 -9.34 3.87
C ARG A 22 -6.46 -9.80 4.81
N LEU A 23 -6.43 -9.25 6.03
CA LEU A 23 -5.42 -9.56 7.03
C LEU A 23 -6.11 -9.78 8.38
N ASN A 24 -5.81 -10.90 9.03
CA ASN A 24 -6.24 -11.14 10.41
C ASN A 24 -5.09 -10.76 11.34
N PHE A 25 -5.31 -9.81 12.25
CA PHE A 25 -4.30 -9.30 13.16
C PHE A 25 -4.95 -8.89 14.49
N LEU A 26 -4.34 -9.21 15.62
CA LEU A 26 -4.88 -8.91 16.96
C LEU A 26 -6.38 -9.28 17.09
N ASP A 27 -6.74 -10.50 16.68
CA ASP A 27 -8.12 -11.04 16.71
C ASP A 27 -9.17 -10.30 15.86
N ASN A 28 -8.75 -9.37 15.01
CA ASN A 28 -9.61 -8.61 14.11
C ASN A 28 -9.30 -8.92 12.65
N ALA A 29 -10.31 -8.82 11.79
CA ALA A 29 -10.15 -8.87 10.35
C ALA A 29 -10.08 -7.46 9.77
N TYR A 30 -9.13 -7.22 8.87
CA TYR A 30 -8.98 -5.96 8.16
C TYR A 30 -8.94 -6.19 6.66
N ARG A 31 -9.53 -5.25 5.92
CA ARG A 31 -9.29 -5.08 4.50
C ARG A 31 -8.33 -3.92 4.30
N VAL A 32 -7.16 -4.22 3.75
CA VAL A 32 -6.17 -3.22 3.33
C VAL A 32 -6.29 -3.06 1.83
N SER A 33 -6.29 -1.82 1.36
CA SER A 33 -6.33 -1.50 -0.07
C SER A 33 -5.24 -0.50 -0.41
N LEU A 34 -4.48 -0.80 -1.45
CA LEU A 34 -3.40 0.02 -1.99
C LEU A 34 -3.79 0.43 -3.40
N TYR A 35 -3.69 1.71 -3.72
CA TYR A 35 -3.78 2.16 -5.11
C TYR A 35 -2.75 3.24 -5.37
N VAL A 36 -2.33 3.34 -6.63
CA VAL A 36 -1.44 4.41 -7.08
C VAL A 36 -2.29 5.49 -7.71
N ASN A 37 -2.13 6.72 -7.24
CA ASN A 37 -2.60 7.90 -7.95
C ASN A 37 -1.42 8.45 -8.73
N ALA A 38 -1.48 8.40 -10.05
CA ALA A 38 -0.55 9.08 -10.94
C ALA A 38 -1.36 10.10 -11.74
N LEU A 39 -0.95 11.37 -11.69
CA LEU A 39 -1.62 12.42 -12.45
C LEU A 39 -1.45 12.14 -13.95
N GLU A 40 -2.55 12.22 -14.68
CA GLU A 40 -2.49 12.29 -16.14
C GLU A 40 -1.88 13.65 -16.51
N GLY A 41 -0.71 13.62 -17.11
CA GLY A 41 -0.04 14.80 -17.65
C GLY A 41 0.39 14.55 -19.09
N ASP A 42 0.93 15.57 -19.74
CA ASP A 42 1.39 15.49 -21.13
C ASP A 42 2.63 14.59 -21.31
N GLN A 43 3.23 14.15 -20.20
CA GLN A 43 4.41 13.32 -20.22
C GLN A 43 4.04 11.85 -20.52
N LEU A 44 4.43 11.40 -21.71
CA LEU A 44 4.37 9.99 -22.07
C LEU A 44 5.51 9.23 -21.38
N TRP A 45 5.17 8.38 -20.41
CA TRP A 45 6.13 7.43 -19.86
C TRP A 45 6.29 6.22 -20.78
N PRO A 46 7.52 5.72 -20.99
CA PRO A 46 7.72 4.49 -21.74
C PRO A 46 7.10 3.29 -21.00
N ASP A 47 6.86 2.18 -21.70
CA ASP A 47 6.17 1.02 -21.13
C ASP A 47 6.95 0.28 -20.05
N ASP A 48 8.28 0.38 -20.06
CA ASP A 48 9.18 -0.16 -19.05
C ASP A 48 9.43 0.80 -17.89
N TYR A 49 8.74 1.95 -17.86
CA TYR A 49 8.91 2.94 -16.80
C TYR A 49 8.51 2.40 -15.43
N ILE A 50 9.34 2.68 -14.41
CA ILE A 50 9.08 2.32 -13.01
C ILE A 50 8.90 3.60 -12.19
N PHE A 51 7.70 3.76 -11.62
CA PHE A 51 7.41 4.80 -10.65
C PHE A 51 8.07 4.48 -9.31
N GLN A 52 9.03 5.30 -8.89
CA GLN A 52 9.54 5.32 -7.52
C GLN A 52 8.65 6.25 -6.69
N LEU A 53 7.86 5.69 -5.78
CA LEU A 53 6.85 6.42 -5.03
C LEU A 53 7.31 6.70 -3.58
N PRO A 54 6.89 7.83 -2.98
CA PRO A 54 6.11 8.91 -3.61
C PRO A 54 7.00 9.82 -4.48
N LYS A 55 6.42 10.38 -5.53
CA LYS A 55 6.93 11.52 -6.30
C LYS A 55 5.88 12.63 -6.36
N ALA A 56 6.23 13.77 -6.97
CA ALA A 56 5.37 14.96 -6.99
C ALA A 56 4.00 14.71 -7.68
N ASP A 57 4.04 14.00 -8.79
CA ASP A 57 2.93 13.69 -9.71
C ASP A 57 2.38 12.27 -9.55
N ALA A 58 2.99 11.43 -8.71
CA ALA A 58 2.49 10.08 -8.45
C ALA A 58 2.76 9.62 -7.01
N PHE A 59 1.78 8.99 -6.38
CA PHE A 59 1.91 8.49 -5.02
C PHE A 59 0.98 7.30 -4.75
N MET A 60 1.39 6.45 -3.81
CA MET A 60 0.55 5.37 -3.32
C MET A 60 -0.34 5.87 -2.17
N VAL A 61 -1.56 5.35 -2.11
CA VAL A 61 -2.51 5.58 -1.03
C VAL A 61 -2.91 4.24 -0.44
N MET A 62 -2.87 4.17 0.89
CA MET A 62 -3.40 3.05 1.65
C MET A 62 -4.75 3.43 2.25
N THR A 63 -5.68 2.49 2.23
CA THR A 63 -6.95 2.53 2.97
C THR A 63 -7.04 1.28 3.83
N VAL A 64 -7.45 1.43 5.08
CA VAL A 64 -7.69 0.29 5.96
C VAL A 64 -9.07 0.38 6.56
N VAL A 65 -9.77 -0.74 6.49
CA VAL A 65 -11.11 -0.94 6.99
C VAL A 65 -11.06 -2.16 7.92
N ARG A 66 -11.59 -2.03 9.13
CA ARG A 66 -11.86 -3.18 10.01
C ARG A 66 -13.19 -3.80 9.61
N GLU A 67 -13.23 -5.11 9.55
CA GLU A 67 -14.43 -5.88 9.24
C GLU A 67 -14.98 -6.47 10.54
N ASP A 68 -16.17 -6.03 10.92
CA ASP A 68 -16.90 -6.53 12.09
C ASP A 68 -18.14 -7.31 11.62
N PRO A 69 -18.71 -8.23 12.43
CA PRO A 69 -19.91 -8.98 12.06
C PRO A 69 -21.13 -8.12 11.75
N SER A 70 -21.21 -6.92 12.33
CA SER A 70 -22.30 -5.96 12.14
C SER A 70 -22.06 -4.98 10.99
N GLY A 71 -20.87 -4.98 10.38
CA GLY A 71 -20.51 -4.04 9.32
C GLY A 71 -19.02 -3.70 9.33
N SER A 72 -18.60 -2.85 8.40
CA SER A 72 -17.21 -2.46 8.26
C SER A 72 -16.96 -1.06 8.83
N THR A 73 -15.86 -0.91 9.57
CA THR A 73 -15.42 0.37 10.16
C THR A 73 -14.22 0.91 9.40
N PHE A 74 -14.33 2.09 8.78
CA PHE A 74 -13.19 2.75 8.16
C PHE A 74 -12.20 3.25 9.23
N LEU A 75 -10.95 2.80 9.17
CA LEU A 75 -9.94 3.18 10.16
C LEU A 75 -9.09 4.36 9.68
N PHE A 76 -8.58 4.30 8.45
CA PHE A 76 -7.86 5.43 7.87
C PHE A 76 -7.69 5.33 6.35
N ARG A 77 -7.36 6.49 5.76
CA ARG A 77 -6.83 6.63 4.40
C ARG A 77 -5.74 7.69 4.39
N ARG A 78 -4.57 7.34 3.87
CA ARG A 78 -3.41 8.24 3.82
C ARG A 78 -2.58 8.01 2.56
N LYS A 79 -2.03 9.10 2.03
CA LYS A 79 -0.91 9.06 1.10
C LYS A 79 0.31 8.49 1.83
N LEU A 80 0.98 7.54 1.20
CA LEU A 80 2.16 6.88 1.75
C LEU A 80 3.44 7.65 1.40
N VAL A 81 4.35 7.66 2.36
CA VAL A 81 5.75 8.08 2.22
C VAL A 81 6.62 6.97 2.81
N LEU A 82 7.85 6.87 2.31
CA LEU A 82 8.78 5.85 2.78
C LEU A 82 9.25 6.15 4.21
N ASP A 83 9.50 5.08 4.96
CA ASP A 83 10.08 5.10 6.31
C ASP A 83 9.33 5.92 7.37
N PHE A 84 8.09 6.30 7.06
CA PHE A 84 7.18 6.94 8.01
C PHE A 84 6.22 5.92 8.59
N GLU A 85 6.05 5.98 9.92
CA GLU A 85 5.12 5.13 10.62
C GLU A 85 3.71 5.74 10.63
N TYR A 86 2.75 4.96 10.16
CA TYR A 86 1.34 5.31 10.18
C TYR A 86 0.63 4.55 11.30
N GLU A 87 -0.06 5.26 12.17
CA GLU A 87 -0.95 4.66 13.17
C GLU A 87 -2.40 4.62 12.68
N ALA A 88 -3.05 3.50 12.94
CA ALA A 88 -4.38 3.17 12.47
C ALA A 88 -5.12 2.32 13.51
N ALA A 89 -5.74 2.99 14.47
CA ALA A 89 -6.30 2.35 15.66
C ALA A 89 -5.24 1.49 16.40
N GLU A 90 -5.41 0.18 16.45
CA GLU A 90 -4.48 -0.81 17.05
C GLU A 90 -3.30 -1.20 16.15
N LEU A 91 -3.26 -0.70 14.91
CA LEU A 91 -2.24 -1.06 13.92
C LEU A 91 -1.21 0.05 13.73
N ALA A 92 0.03 -0.36 13.48
CA ALA A 92 1.10 0.48 12.97
C ALA A 92 1.57 -0.06 11.62
N PHE A 93 1.80 0.82 10.64
CA PHE A 93 2.28 0.47 9.31
C PHE A 93 3.52 1.26 8.93
N VAL A 94 4.43 0.64 8.17
CA VAL A 94 5.59 1.32 7.59
C VAL A 94 5.85 0.77 6.19
N PHE A 95 6.27 1.62 5.25
CA PHE A 95 6.62 1.20 3.90
C PHE A 95 8.09 1.49 3.64
N ARG A 96 8.84 0.47 3.21
CA ARG A 96 10.29 0.55 2.97
C ARG A 96 10.63 0.68 1.49
N LYS A 97 9.72 0.23 0.61
CA LYS A 97 9.89 0.32 -0.83
C LYS A 97 8.54 0.44 -1.52
N MET A 98 8.45 1.30 -2.53
CA MET A 98 7.25 1.48 -3.34
C MET A 98 7.65 1.77 -4.80
N ASN A 99 8.15 0.75 -5.48
CA ASN A 99 8.43 0.79 -6.92
C ASN A 99 7.25 0.15 -7.66
N VAL A 100 6.67 0.85 -8.63
CA VAL A 100 5.53 0.34 -9.40
C VAL A 100 5.79 0.55 -10.88
N ALA A 101 5.90 -0.53 -11.64
CA ALA A 101 5.97 -0.47 -13.08
C ALA A 101 4.70 0.16 -13.65
N LYS A 102 4.83 1.00 -14.67
CA LYS A 102 3.70 1.63 -15.38
C LYS A 102 2.67 0.59 -15.81
N ARG A 103 3.12 -0.58 -16.30
CA ARG A 103 2.26 -1.69 -16.74
C ARG A 103 1.50 -2.38 -15.60
N ASN A 104 1.91 -2.19 -14.34
CA ASN A 104 1.17 -2.65 -13.18
C ASN A 104 0.15 -1.63 -12.67
N LEU A 105 0.07 -0.44 -13.27
CA LEU A 105 -1.07 0.46 -13.06
C LEU A 105 -2.28 -0.11 -13.82
N ASN A 106 -3.28 -0.56 -13.06
CA ASN A 106 -4.49 -1.23 -13.54
C ASN A 106 -4.22 -2.50 -14.37
N GLY A 107 -3.06 -3.15 -14.17
CA GLY A 107 -2.65 -4.33 -14.94
C GLY A 107 -1.88 -5.36 -14.12
N ILE A 108 -2.00 -6.62 -14.49
CA ILE A 108 -1.36 -7.78 -13.85
C ILE A 108 -0.11 -8.19 -14.65
N GLY A 109 0.96 -8.56 -13.96
CA GLY A 109 2.16 -9.17 -14.54
C GLY A 109 3.46 -8.81 -13.84
N ALA A 110 4.50 -9.60 -14.08
CA ALA A 110 5.84 -9.39 -13.53
C ALA A 110 6.64 -8.37 -14.36
N PHE A 111 6.40 -7.07 -14.10
CA PHE A 111 7.06 -5.97 -14.83
C PHE A 111 8.10 -5.22 -13.99
N GLY A 112 8.50 -5.77 -12.84
CA GLY A 112 9.52 -5.18 -11.95
C GLY A 112 8.95 -4.25 -10.88
N SER A 113 7.64 -4.32 -10.60
CA SER A 113 7.06 -3.68 -9.42
C SER A 113 7.55 -4.37 -8.14
N GLU A 114 7.78 -3.59 -7.09
CA GLU A 114 8.20 -4.08 -5.79
C GLU A 114 7.73 -3.11 -4.69
N VAL A 115 6.86 -3.61 -3.82
CA VAL A 115 6.29 -2.83 -2.72
C VAL A 115 6.44 -3.61 -1.43
N ILE A 116 7.18 -3.03 -0.49
CA ILE A 116 7.51 -3.65 0.80
C ILE A 116 6.87 -2.80 1.90
N GLY A 117 5.82 -3.35 2.50
CA GLY A 117 5.15 -2.77 3.65
C GLY A 117 5.20 -3.71 4.85
N GLY A 118 5.23 -3.13 6.04
CA GLY A 118 5.20 -3.84 7.31
C GLY A 118 4.01 -3.43 8.16
N ILE A 119 3.56 -4.35 9.01
CA ILE A 119 2.51 -4.16 10.01
C ILE A 119 3.01 -4.57 11.41
N ALA A 120 2.65 -3.80 12.43
CA ALA A 120 2.90 -4.09 13.83
C ALA A 120 1.70 -3.72 14.69
N ALA A 121 1.65 -4.23 15.92
CA ALA A 121 0.75 -3.71 16.95
C ALA A 121 1.23 -2.33 17.40
N ARG A 122 0.30 -1.40 17.64
CA ARG A 122 0.64 -0.06 18.14
C ARG A 122 1.17 -0.09 19.56
#